data_AF-A0A327YXZ4-F1
#
_entry.id   AF-A0A327YXZ4-F1
#
_cell.length_a   1.000
_cell.length_b   1.000
_cell.length_c   1.000
_cell.angle_alpha   90.00
_cell.angle_beta   90.00
_cell.angle_gamma   90.00
#
_symmetry.space_group_name_H-M   'P 1'
#
loop_
_entity.id
_entity.type
_entity.pdbx_description
1 polymer ?
#
loop_
_entity_poly.entity_id
_entity_poly.type
_entity_poly.pdbx_seq_one_letter_code
_entity_poly.pdbx_strand_id
1 'polypeptide(L)'
;MKCYSIILLLFCSFFSHGQVNSANIKIDSITSLQLVREKFNPEINKLEIKNGFVLGINDSPLFGSDGEIPKYKLIKATLKIKDKSYNLQVDNMYNPWTGDQLNVNFFKIIHSGENHHLLKCIFSDGAGTYAAQWLIEWNSSIRDIITKDELIIESYFQK
;
A
#
# COMPACT_ATOMS: atom_id res chain seq x y z
N MET A 1 11.05 6.03 62.18
CA MET A 1 11.16 6.63 60.83
C MET A 1 11.08 5.51 59.81
N LYS A 2 9.97 5.40 59.07
CA LYS A 2 9.77 4.33 58.07
C LYS A 2 10.25 4.85 56.71
N CYS A 3 11.33 4.28 56.21
CA CYS A 3 11.89 4.60 54.90
C CYS A 3 11.12 3.78 53.86
N TYR A 4 10.32 4.43 53.01
CA TYR A 4 9.63 3.77 51.90
C TYR A 4 10.53 3.85 50.67
N SER A 5 11.10 2.72 50.26
CA SER A 5 11.78 2.60 48.96
C SER A 5 10.75 2.67 47.84
N ILE A 6 10.80 3.73 47.05
CA ILE A 6 10.04 3.85 45.80
C ILE A 6 10.81 3.08 44.73
N ILE A 7 10.26 1.94 44.30
CA ILE A 7 10.73 1.20 43.14
C ILE A 7 10.14 1.88 41.90
N LEU A 8 10.98 2.63 41.18
CA LEU A 8 10.63 3.25 39.91
C LEU A 8 10.70 2.19 38.80
N LEU A 9 9.57 1.61 38.43
CA LEU A 9 9.44 0.72 37.27
C LEU A 9 9.53 1.54 35.98
N LEU A 10 10.72 1.55 35.37
CA LEU A 10 10.95 2.06 34.02
C LEU A 10 10.24 1.16 33.01
N PHE A 11 9.07 1.60 32.54
CA PHE A 11 8.45 1.06 31.32
C PHE A 11 9.29 1.46 30.11
N CYS A 12 10.26 0.63 29.74
CA CYS A 12 10.89 0.69 28.43
C CYS A 12 9.83 0.30 27.39
N SER A 13 9.28 1.29 26.70
CA SER A 13 8.49 1.06 25.50
C SER A 13 9.41 0.49 24.43
N PHE A 14 9.26 -0.81 24.14
CA PHE A 14 9.88 -1.44 22.98
C PHE A 14 9.22 -0.85 21.72
N PHE A 15 9.80 0.23 21.19
CA PHE A 15 9.54 0.66 19.83
C PHE A 15 10.11 -0.41 18.90
N SER A 16 9.26 -1.33 18.46
CA SER A 16 9.57 -2.20 17.34
C SER A 16 9.72 -1.30 16.11
N HIS A 17 10.96 -0.96 15.75
CA HIS A 17 11.27 -0.31 14.49
C HIS A 17 11.01 -1.34 13.38
N GLY A 18 9.77 -1.38 12.89
CA GLY A 18 9.45 -2.09 11.65
C GLY A 18 10.37 -1.57 10.55
N GLN A 19 11.01 -2.47 9.80
CA GLN A 19 11.83 -2.09 8.66
C GLN A 19 10.93 -1.50 7.57
N VAL A 20 10.89 -0.17 7.51
CA VAL A 20 10.14 0.58 6.51
C VAL A 20 10.91 0.53 5.19
N ASN A 21 10.31 -0.01 4.13
CA ASN A 21 10.88 -0.07 2.79
C ASN A 21 10.10 0.88 1.87
N SER A 22 10.81 1.71 1.10
CA SER A 22 10.21 2.72 0.25
C SER A 22 10.67 2.61 -1.19
N ALA A 23 9.79 2.93 -2.12
CA ALA A 23 10.08 3.03 -3.54
C ALA A 23 9.66 4.41 -4.04
N ASN A 24 10.50 5.05 -4.85
CA ASN A 24 10.19 6.33 -5.48
C ASN A 24 10.17 6.12 -7.00
N ILE A 25 9.00 6.28 -7.60
CA ILE A 25 8.77 6.11 -9.03
C ILE A 25 8.64 7.49 -9.65
N LYS A 26 9.44 7.76 -10.69
CA LYS A 26 9.20 8.89 -11.59
C LYS A 26 8.32 8.38 -12.73
N ILE A 27 7.07 8.86 -12.79
CA ILE A 27 6.08 8.40 -13.79
C ILE A 27 6.27 9.18 -15.08
N ASP A 28 6.45 10.51 -14.99
CA ASP A 28 6.74 11.38 -16.12
C ASP A 28 7.62 12.58 -15.68
N SER A 29 7.64 13.67 -16.46
CA SER A 29 8.45 14.85 -16.17
C SER A 29 7.97 15.68 -14.97
N ILE A 30 6.68 15.62 -14.64
CA ILE A 30 6.04 16.40 -13.58
C ILE A 30 5.44 15.54 -12.46
N THR A 31 5.36 14.23 -12.65
CA THR A 31 4.69 13.29 -11.75
C THR A 31 5.67 12.31 -11.13
N SER A 32 5.62 12.18 -9.81
CA SER A 32 6.28 11.10 -9.07
C SER A 32 5.36 10.45 -8.05
N LEU A 33 5.61 9.19 -7.74
CA LEU A 33 4.88 8.41 -6.75
C LEU A 33 5.87 7.82 -5.75
N GLN A 34 5.66 8.13 -4.47
CA GLN A 34 6.35 7.46 -3.37
C GLN A 34 5.43 6.39 -2.79
N LEU A 35 5.96 5.18 -2.66
CA LEU A 35 5.31 4.07 -1.98
C LEU A 35 6.11 3.68 -0.75
N VAL A 36 5.42 3.30 0.32
CA VAL A 36 6.04 2.82 1.55
C VAL A 36 5.29 1.60 2.06
N ARG A 37 6.05 0.55 2.36
CA ARG A 37 5.54 -0.68 2.95
C ARG A 37 6.28 -1.02 4.24
N GLU A 38 5.62 -1.83 5.06
CA GLU A 38 6.19 -2.41 6.27
C GLU A 38 5.94 -3.92 6.32
N LYS A 39 6.69 -4.62 7.17
CA LYS A 39 6.46 -6.04 7.41
C LYS A 39 5.07 -6.25 8.03
N PHE A 40 4.28 -7.14 7.46
CA PHE A 40 2.97 -7.49 7.99
C PHE A 40 3.12 -8.31 9.29
N ASN A 41 2.33 -7.96 10.30
CA ASN A 41 2.28 -8.70 11.56
C ASN A 41 0.94 -9.45 11.68
N PRO A 42 0.92 -10.78 11.50
CA PRO A 42 -0.32 -11.56 11.59
C PRO A 42 -0.88 -11.65 13.02
N GLU A 43 -0.09 -11.39 14.07
CA GLU A 43 -0.52 -11.54 15.47
C GLU A 43 -1.48 -10.43 15.91
N ILE A 44 -1.38 -9.25 15.28
CA ILE A 44 -2.21 -8.07 15.62
C ILE A 44 -3.32 -7.81 14.60
N ASN A 45 -3.40 -8.63 13.54
CA ASN A 45 -4.39 -8.48 12.48
C ASN A 45 -5.34 -9.69 12.50
N LYS A 46 -6.64 -9.45 12.38
CA LYS A 46 -7.65 -10.52 12.30
C LYS A 46 -7.61 -11.14 10.91
N LEU A 47 -7.21 -12.41 10.80
CA LEU A 47 -7.20 -13.15 9.55
C LEU A 47 -8.50 -13.92 9.35
N GLU A 48 -9.12 -13.77 8.19
CA GLU A 48 -10.18 -14.66 7.73
C GLU A 48 -9.56 -15.80 6.93
N ILE A 49 -9.60 -17.02 7.47
CA ILE A 49 -8.95 -18.20 6.88
C ILE A 49 -10.00 -19.26 6.54
N LYS A 50 -9.96 -19.78 5.31
CA LYS A 50 -10.81 -20.89 4.87
C LYS A 50 -9.99 -21.87 4.03
N ASN A 51 -10.07 -23.15 4.37
CA ASN A 51 -9.34 -24.23 3.69
C ASN A 51 -7.82 -23.99 3.60
N GLY A 52 -7.24 -23.31 4.59
CA GLY A 52 -5.82 -22.96 4.61
C GLY A 52 -5.45 -21.68 3.85
N PHE A 53 -6.41 -21.01 3.19
CA PHE A 53 -6.18 -19.77 2.47
C PHE A 53 -6.65 -18.55 3.27
N VAL A 54 -5.85 -17.50 3.32
CA VAL A 54 -6.21 -16.18 3.85
C VAL A 54 -7.06 -15.45 2.82
N LEU A 55 -8.31 -15.16 3.15
CA LEU A 55 -9.27 -14.53 2.24
C LEU A 55 -9.49 -13.04 2.54
N GLY A 56 -9.28 -12.66 3.80
CA GLY A 56 -9.55 -11.30 4.29
C GLY A 56 -8.71 -10.97 5.51
N ILE A 57 -8.55 -9.68 5.76
CA ILE A 57 -7.80 -9.13 6.89
C ILE A 57 -8.62 -7.99 7.49
N ASN A 58 -8.83 -8.02 8.81
CA ASN A 58 -9.60 -7.02 9.56
C ASN A 58 -10.98 -6.76 8.93
N ASP A 59 -11.73 -7.83 8.66
CA ASP A 59 -13.08 -7.80 8.08
C ASP A 59 -13.16 -7.10 6.70
N SER A 60 -12.03 -7.06 5.98
CA SER A 60 -11.91 -6.46 4.65
C SER A 60 -11.29 -7.43 3.63
N PRO A 61 -11.64 -7.30 2.33
CA PRO A 61 -11.03 -8.09 1.26
C PRO A 61 -9.52 -7.89 1.17
N LEU A 62 -8.78 -8.97 0.91
CA LEU A 62 -7.33 -8.96 0.73
C LEU A 62 -6.95 -8.77 -0.76
N PHE A 63 -6.05 -7.82 -1.04
CA PHE A 63 -5.40 -7.62 -2.35
C PHE A 63 -3.88 -7.78 -2.25
N GLY A 64 -3.30 -8.60 -3.14
CA GLY A 64 -1.86 -8.90 -3.15
C GLY A 64 -1.46 -10.21 -2.48
N SER A 65 -2.35 -11.19 -2.45
CA SER A 65 -2.04 -12.55 -1.99
C SER A 65 -2.89 -13.58 -2.74
N ASP A 66 -2.30 -14.74 -3.02
CA ASP A 66 -2.91 -15.97 -3.53
C ASP A 66 -3.46 -16.88 -2.41
N GLY A 67 -3.48 -16.35 -1.18
CA GLY A 67 -4.02 -16.99 0.01
C GLY A 67 -2.96 -17.33 1.06
N GLU A 68 -1.69 -17.00 0.82
CA GLU A 68 -0.68 -16.96 1.87
C GLU A 68 -0.89 -15.76 2.82
N ILE A 69 -0.32 -15.85 4.03
CA ILE A 69 -0.21 -14.70 4.94
C ILE A 69 0.69 -13.66 4.28
N PRO A 70 0.25 -12.39 4.11
CA PRO A 70 1.08 -11.39 3.49
C PRO A 70 2.41 -11.16 4.21
N LYS A 71 3.45 -10.84 3.45
CA LYS A 71 4.77 -10.48 3.99
C LYS A 71 4.85 -9.00 4.31
N TYR A 72 4.21 -8.18 3.48
CA TYR A 72 4.23 -6.73 3.59
C TYR A 72 2.85 -6.11 3.46
N LYS A 73 2.66 -4.96 4.12
CA LYS A 73 1.49 -4.09 3.96
C LYS A 73 1.94 -2.77 3.34
N LEU A 74 1.22 -2.29 2.33
CA LEU A 74 1.40 -0.93 1.84
C LEU A 74 0.76 0.03 2.85
N ILE A 75 1.57 0.91 3.43
CA ILE A 75 1.14 1.84 4.49
C ILE A 75 1.06 3.29 4.04
N LYS A 76 1.72 3.62 2.92
CA LYS A 76 1.66 4.96 2.35
C LYS A 76 1.85 4.92 0.85
N ALA A 77 1.05 5.72 0.16
CA ALA A 77 1.29 6.10 -1.22
C ALA A 77 1.09 7.62 -1.34
N THR A 78 2.11 8.32 -1.82
CA THR A 78 2.09 9.78 -1.97
C THR A 78 2.40 10.13 -3.42
N LEU A 79 1.40 10.65 -4.11
CA LEU A 79 1.53 11.14 -5.47
C LEU A 79 1.89 12.62 -5.44
N LYS A 80 2.91 13.00 -6.20
CA LYS A 80 3.28 14.40 -6.42
C LYS A 80 3.08 14.73 -7.89
N ILE A 81 2.35 15.80 -8.17
CA ILE A 81 2.16 16.36 -9.52
C ILE A 81 2.55 17.83 -9.42
N LYS A 82 3.66 18.21 -10.10
CA LYS A 82 4.29 19.52 -9.97
C LYS A 82 4.60 19.86 -8.50
N ASP A 83 3.91 20.84 -7.92
CA ASP A 83 4.02 21.35 -6.56
C ASP A 83 2.97 20.76 -5.60
N LYS A 84 1.95 20.06 -6.13
CA LYS A 84 0.88 19.44 -5.32
C LYS A 84 1.25 18.03 -4.89
N SER A 85 0.80 17.65 -3.69
CA SER A 85 0.99 16.33 -3.10
C SER A 85 -0.35 15.75 -2.63
N TYR A 86 -0.56 14.47 -2.90
CA TYR A 86 -1.80 13.75 -2.59
C TYR A 86 -1.45 12.48 -1.81
N ASN A 87 -2.11 12.30 -0.66
CA ASN A 87 -2.05 11.03 0.09
C ASN A 87 -3.12 10.10 -0.46
N LEU A 88 -2.69 9.03 -1.10
CA LEU A 88 -3.58 8.07 -1.74
C LEU A 88 -4.07 7.05 -0.70
N GLN A 89 -5.33 6.66 -0.82
CA GLN A 89 -5.89 5.59 0.00
C GLN A 89 -5.23 4.25 -0.35
N VAL A 90 -4.65 3.56 0.63
CA VAL A 90 -3.93 2.29 0.47
C VAL A 90 -4.50 1.14 1.29
N ASP A 91 -5.71 1.30 1.85
CA ASP A 91 -6.32 0.27 2.70
C ASP A 91 -6.40 -1.06 1.95
N ASN A 92 -6.08 -2.13 2.68
CA ASN A 92 -6.15 -3.52 2.21
C ASN A 92 -5.22 -3.88 1.04
N MET A 93 -4.15 -3.10 0.83
CA MET A 93 -3.13 -3.37 -0.18
C MET A 93 -1.90 -4.01 0.45
N TYR A 94 -1.53 -5.19 -0.03
CA TYR A 94 -0.46 -6.00 0.54
C TYR A 94 0.50 -6.45 -0.56
N ASN A 95 1.72 -6.82 -0.14
CA ASN A 95 2.77 -7.33 -1.02
C ASN A 95 2.91 -6.53 -2.34
N PRO A 96 3.12 -5.21 -2.28
CA PRO A 96 3.00 -4.35 -3.46
C PRO A 96 4.12 -4.53 -4.50
N TRP A 97 5.29 -5.07 -4.12
CA TRP A 97 6.42 -5.39 -4.99
C TRP A 97 7.36 -6.44 -4.36
N THR A 98 8.33 -6.98 -5.10
CA THR A 98 9.33 -7.94 -4.58
C THR A 98 10.72 -7.33 -4.49
N GLY A 99 11.42 -7.58 -3.37
CA GLY A 99 12.77 -7.07 -3.14
C GLY A 99 12.84 -5.55 -3.35
N ASP A 100 13.86 -5.09 -4.09
CA ASP A 100 14.04 -3.69 -4.48
C ASP A 100 13.59 -3.39 -5.92
N GLN A 101 12.96 -4.35 -6.60
CA GLN A 101 12.60 -4.22 -8.00
C GLN A 101 11.12 -3.91 -8.16
N LEU A 102 10.83 -2.78 -8.79
CA LEU A 102 9.49 -2.34 -9.13
C LEU A 102 9.45 -2.02 -10.62
N ASN A 103 8.49 -2.60 -11.33
CA ASN A 103 8.34 -2.37 -12.76
C ASN A 103 7.65 -1.02 -12.99
N VAL A 104 8.41 0.00 -13.35
CA VAL A 104 7.89 1.37 -13.56
C VAL A 104 6.81 1.44 -14.64
N ASN A 105 6.78 0.50 -15.60
CA ASN A 105 5.76 0.45 -16.65
C ASN A 105 4.36 0.10 -16.13
N PHE A 106 4.26 -0.37 -14.87
CA PHE A 106 2.99 -0.63 -14.19
C PHE A 106 2.35 0.60 -13.59
N PHE A 107 2.99 1.77 -13.72
CA PHE A 107 2.53 3.02 -13.13
C PHE A 107 2.31 4.01 -14.26
N LYS A 108 1.04 4.31 -14.54
CA LYS A 108 0.62 5.22 -15.63
C LYS A 108 -0.24 6.32 -15.05
N ILE A 109 -0.05 7.54 -15.53
CA ILE A 109 -0.93 8.67 -15.22
C ILE A 109 -1.50 9.24 -16.50
N ILE A 110 -2.78 9.61 -16.46
CA ILE A 110 -3.47 10.33 -17.52
C ILE A 110 -3.82 11.71 -16.98
N HIS A 111 -3.28 12.75 -17.59
CA HIS A 111 -3.61 14.13 -17.26
C HIS A 111 -4.77 14.61 -18.13
N SER A 112 -5.84 15.13 -17.52
CA SER A 112 -6.98 15.72 -18.22
C SER A 112 -7.26 17.12 -17.67
N GLY A 113 -6.52 18.09 -18.18
CA GLY A 113 -6.52 19.45 -17.65
C GLY A 113 -5.61 19.61 -16.42
N GLU A 114 -5.72 20.74 -15.73
CA GLU A 114 -4.79 21.09 -14.66
C GLU A 114 -5.08 20.35 -13.34
N ASN A 115 -6.36 20.11 -13.07
CA ASN A 115 -6.84 19.65 -11.77
C ASN A 115 -7.56 18.30 -11.81
N HIS A 116 -7.50 17.57 -12.92
CA HIS A 116 -8.13 16.26 -13.05
C HIS A 116 -7.15 15.26 -13.66
N HIS A 117 -6.81 14.22 -12.91
CA HIS A 117 -5.82 13.21 -13.31
C HIS A 117 -6.28 11.82 -12.90
N LEU A 118 -5.83 10.81 -13.65
CA LEU A 118 -6.13 9.41 -13.37
C LEU A 118 -4.83 8.63 -13.23
N LEU A 119 -4.53 8.17 -12.02
CA LEU A 119 -3.38 7.31 -11.75
C LEU A 119 -3.80 5.85 -11.77
N LYS A 120 -3.17 5.05 -12.63
CA LYS A 120 -3.36 3.60 -12.74
C LYS A 120 -2.09 2.88 -12.33
N CYS A 121 -2.20 1.96 -11.38
CA CYS A 121 -1.07 1.20 -10.87
C CYS A 121 -1.37 -0.30 -10.84
N ILE A 122 -0.40 -1.12 -11.27
CA ILE A 122 -0.40 -2.57 -11.07
C ILE A 122 0.67 -2.92 -10.04
N PHE A 123 0.30 -3.76 -9.08
CA PHE A 123 1.14 -4.19 -7.97
C PHE A 123 1.24 -5.73 -7.98
N SER A 124 2.42 -6.26 -7.68
CA SER A 124 2.64 -7.70 -7.59
C SER A 124 3.98 -8.01 -6.93
N ASP A 125 4.00 -8.99 -6.04
CA ASP A 125 5.21 -9.61 -5.52
C ASP A 125 5.50 -11.00 -6.14
N GLY A 126 4.72 -11.38 -7.16
CA GLY A 126 4.79 -12.70 -7.79
C GLY A 126 3.84 -13.75 -7.19
N ALA A 127 3.27 -13.51 -6.01
CA ALA A 127 2.28 -14.39 -5.36
C ALA A 127 0.87 -13.77 -5.32
N GLY A 128 0.65 -12.63 -6.00
CA GLY A 128 -0.69 -12.04 -6.12
C GLY A 128 -0.67 -10.70 -6.81
N THR A 129 -1.17 -10.66 -8.06
CA THR A 129 -1.28 -9.41 -8.81
C THR A 129 -2.60 -8.72 -8.53
N TYR A 130 -2.56 -7.41 -8.35
CA TYR A 130 -3.74 -6.57 -8.21
C TYR A 130 -3.48 -5.19 -8.80
N ALA A 131 -4.54 -4.47 -9.11
CA ALA A 131 -4.45 -3.12 -9.63
C ALA A 131 -5.32 -2.16 -8.83
N ALA A 132 -4.91 -0.90 -8.79
CA ALA A 132 -5.69 0.16 -8.20
C ALA A 132 -5.58 1.43 -9.03
N GLN A 133 -6.69 2.16 -9.05
CA GLN A 133 -6.81 3.45 -9.70
C GLN A 133 -7.17 4.52 -8.68
N TRP A 134 -6.59 5.70 -8.86
CA TRP A 134 -7.00 6.89 -8.14
C TRP A 134 -7.39 7.97 -9.13
N LEU A 135 -8.56 8.56 -8.87
CA LEU A 135 -8.99 9.82 -9.45
C LEU A 135 -8.44 10.96 -8.58
N ILE A 136 -7.74 11.90 -9.19
CA ILE A 136 -7.20 13.09 -8.54
C ILE A 136 -8.01 14.28 -9.02
N GLU A 137 -8.66 14.97 -8.09
CA GLU A 137 -9.46 16.16 -8.38
C GLU A 137 -9.09 17.31 -7.44
N TRP A 138 -8.62 18.41 -8.04
CA TRP A 138 -8.21 19.64 -7.38
C TRP A 138 -7.09 19.46 -6.34
N ASN A 139 -7.48 19.22 -5.10
CA ASN A 139 -6.61 19.06 -3.94
C ASN A 139 -6.84 17.72 -3.23
N SER A 140 -7.62 16.82 -3.83
CA SER A 140 -8.08 15.57 -3.24
C SER A 140 -7.86 14.40 -4.18
N SER A 141 -7.94 13.19 -3.63
CA SER A 141 -7.86 11.95 -4.41
C SER A 141 -8.83 10.92 -3.85
N ILE A 142 -9.40 10.10 -4.74
CA ILE A 142 -10.30 9.00 -4.40
C ILE A 142 -9.77 7.74 -5.07
N ARG A 143 -9.70 6.62 -4.35
CA ARG A 143 -9.45 5.31 -4.96
C ARG A 143 -10.77 4.79 -5.50
N ASP A 144 -10.99 4.93 -6.81
CA ASP A 144 -12.23 4.55 -7.47
C ASP A 144 -12.24 3.08 -7.90
N ILE A 145 -11.07 2.49 -8.14
CA ILE A 145 -10.93 1.06 -8.49
C ILE A 145 -9.85 0.41 -7.62
N ILE A 146 -10.15 -0.77 -7.09
CA ILE A 146 -9.18 -1.77 -6.64
C ILE A 146 -9.68 -3.15 -7.08
N THR A 147 -8.82 -3.94 -7.71
CA THR A 147 -9.22 -5.23 -8.29
C THR A 147 -8.07 -6.22 -8.31
N LYS A 148 -8.42 -7.51 -8.22
CA LYS A 148 -7.55 -8.66 -8.53
C LYS A 148 -8.08 -9.50 -9.69
N ASP A 149 -9.09 -8.98 -10.40
CA ASP A 149 -9.64 -9.61 -11.60
C ASP A 149 -8.66 -9.41 -12.77
N GLU A 150 -8.09 -10.51 -13.25
CA GLU A 150 -7.09 -10.52 -14.32
C GLU A 150 -7.62 -9.90 -15.61
N LEU A 151 -8.89 -10.12 -15.96
CA LEU A 151 -9.48 -9.57 -17.18
C LEU A 151 -9.55 -8.05 -17.11
N ILE A 152 -9.86 -7.47 -15.94
CA ILE A 152 -9.86 -6.02 -15.75
C ILE A 152 -8.42 -5.49 -15.80
N ILE A 153 -7.47 -6.18 -15.17
CA ILE A 153 -6.06 -5.78 -15.16
C ILE A 153 -5.51 -5.73 -16.61
N GLU A 154 -5.72 -6.78 -17.38
CA GLU A 154 -5.25 -6.86 -18.77
C GLU A 154 -5.98 -5.86 -19.69
N SER A 155 -7.31 -5.80 -19.63
CA SER A 155 -8.09 -5.02 -20.60
C SER A 155 -8.12 -3.52 -20.32
N TYR A 156 -7.85 -3.08 -19.08
CA TYR A 156 -8.00 -1.68 -18.65
C TYR A 156 -6.73 -1.05 -18.04
N PHE A 157 -5.93 -1.81 -17.29
CA PHE A 157 -4.71 -1.28 -16.65
C PHE A 157 -3.46 -1.45 -17.53
N GLN A 158 -3.37 -2.52 -18.31
CA GLN A 158 -2.21 -2.78 -19.17
C GLN A 158 -2.25 -2.05 -20.52
N LYS A 159 -3.44 -1.65 -21.01
CA LYS A 159 -3.57 -0.71 -22.14
C LYS A 159 -2.91 0.62 -21.83
#